data_AF-A0A955MU90-F1
#
_entry.id   AF-A0A955MU90-F1
#
_cell.length_a   1.000
_cell.length_b   1.000
_cell.length_c   1.000
_cell.angle_alpha   90.00
_cell.angle_beta   90.00
_cell.angle_gamma   90.00
#
_symmetry.space_group_name_H-M   'P 1'
#
loop_
_entity.id
_entity.type
_entity.pdbx_description
1 polymer ?
#
loop_
_entity_poly.entity_id
_entity_poly.type
_entity_poly.pdbx_seq_one_letter_code
_entity_poly.pdbx_strand_id
1 'polypeptide(L)'
;MNHLRPLSFPRLPSSFPRRRESRIDAGTLAVFLTLLGVALVHHPLSAAPTVGVFYYPWYASDFHGRQYLREHLVPPQLPVLGEYNDRDSETIRQHADWCRYAGIDLWIASWWGPGSREDVTLRDHILGHPDLGDIKIALLYETTGRTSNFTNYSNLQSDIEYMADHYFNQPEYFKIDGRPVLYVYLTRVLSSMGDLDDAVQTLRNAATAKGFDLYIIGDQVFGGAPSQPGDIAHLDAINEYDVYGSMGASGYAGQSAVDQYNARQNQWKSMADQAGA
;
A
#
# COMPACT_ATOMS: atom_id res chain seq x y z
N MET A 1 27.17 6.44 38.46
CA MET A 1 25.70 6.54 38.61
C MET A 1 25.26 7.86 37.99
N ASN A 2 24.90 7.86 36.71
CA ASN A 2 24.35 9.03 36.03
C ASN A 2 22.88 8.77 35.72
N HIS A 3 22.00 9.55 36.32
CA HIS A 3 20.56 9.51 36.09
C HIS A 3 20.22 10.24 34.78
N LEU A 4 19.77 9.50 33.77
CA LEU A 4 19.11 10.08 32.60
C LEU A 4 17.61 10.20 32.91
N ARG A 5 17.07 11.42 32.73
CA ARG A 5 15.64 11.72 32.88
C ARG A 5 14.86 11.12 31.69
N PRO A 6 13.63 10.60 31.91
CA PRO A 6 12.80 10.11 30.82
C PRO A 6 12.29 11.27 29.96
N LEU A 7 12.36 11.09 28.63
CA LEU A 7 11.76 11.98 27.65
C LEU A 7 10.23 11.87 27.76
N SER A 8 9.57 13.01 27.96
CA SER A 8 8.11 13.12 27.97
C SER A 8 7.63 13.37 26.54
N PHE A 9 6.86 12.44 25.97
CA PHE A 9 6.15 12.67 24.72
C PHE A 9 4.84 13.42 24.98
N PRO A 10 4.45 14.39 24.13
CA PRO A 10 3.16 15.07 24.27
C PRO A 10 2.00 14.09 24.02
N ARG A 11 0.97 14.14 24.87
CA ARG A 11 -0.30 13.43 24.64
C ARG A 11 -1.07 14.13 23.53
N LEU A 12 -1.54 13.37 22.54
CA LEU A 12 -2.41 13.89 21.50
C LEU A 12 -3.84 14.13 22.06
N PRO A 13 -4.56 15.17 21.57
CA PRO A 13 -5.92 15.48 22.03
C PRO A 13 -6.94 14.39 21.68
N SER A 14 -7.92 14.19 22.57
CA SER A 14 -8.96 13.15 22.45
C SER A 14 -10.17 13.53 21.57
N SER A 15 -10.16 14.69 20.92
CA SER A 15 -11.15 15.06 19.90
C SER A 15 -10.72 16.33 19.16
N PHE A 16 -11.03 16.40 17.85
CA PHE A 16 -10.80 17.58 17.01
C PHE A 16 -12.07 18.03 16.31
N PRO A 17 -12.27 19.35 16.11
CA PRO A 17 -13.51 19.90 15.56
C PRO A 17 -13.64 19.64 14.05
N ARG A 18 -14.86 19.28 13.61
CA ARG A 18 -15.19 19.14 12.19
C ARG A 18 -15.07 20.47 11.45
N ARG A 19 -14.56 20.39 10.22
CA ARG A 19 -14.41 21.53 9.28
C ARG A 19 -15.79 22.14 8.98
N ARG A 20 -15.96 23.44 9.24
CA ARG A 20 -17.16 24.20 8.89
C ARG A 20 -17.05 24.68 7.45
N GLU A 21 -17.95 24.28 6.58
CA GLU A 21 -18.09 24.87 5.25
C GLU A 21 -18.80 26.23 5.37
N SER A 22 -18.17 27.29 4.86
CA SER A 22 -18.76 28.62 4.75
C SER A 22 -19.52 28.74 3.42
N ARG A 23 -20.83 28.96 3.49
CA ARG A 23 -21.66 29.43 2.36
C ARG A 23 -21.30 30.89 2.05
N ILE A 24 -21.15 31.22 0.77
CA ILE A 24 -21.01 32.60 0.28
C ILE A 24 -22.34 32.99 -0.38
N ASP A 25 -22.96 34.06 0.14
CA ASP A 25 -24.19 34.65 -0.39
C ASP A 25 -23.91 35.51 -1.64
N ALA A 26 -24.82 35.45 -2.60
CA ALA A 26 -24.77 36.18 -3.86
C ALA A 26 -25.23 37.64 -3.70
N GLY A 27 -24.36 38.59 -4.05
CA GLY A 27 -24.65 40.03 -4.05
C GLY A 27 -23.92 40.75 -5.19
N THR A 28 -24.69 41.23 -6.14
CA THR A 28 -24.31 41.83 -7.44
C THR A 28 -23.45 43.09 -7.33
N LEU A 29 -22.32 43.14 -8.03
CA LEU A 29 -21.74 44.39 -8.54
C LEU A 29 -21.01 44.13 -9.87
N ALA A 30 -21.62 44.54 -10.98
CA ALA A 30 -21.03 44.46 -12.30
C ALA A 30 -20.09 45.66 -12.53
N VAL A 31 -18.81 45.38 -12.74
CA VAL A 31 -17.83 46.34 -13.27
C VAL A 31 -17.26 45.73 -14.54
N PHE A 32 -17.50 46.38 -15.68
CA PHE A 32 -16.94 46.02 -16.98
C PHE A 32 -15.43 46.33 -16.98
N LEU A 33 -14.59 45.29 -16.87
CA LEU A 33 -13.19 45.36 -17.25
C LEU A 33 -13.00 44.66 -18.60
N THR A 34 -12.47 45.41 -19.55
CA THR A 34 -11.96 44.94 -20.85
C THR A 34 -11.02 43.75 -20.68
N LEU A 35 -11.46 42.57 -21.13
CA LEU A 35 -10.69 41.32 -21.16
C LEU A 35 -9.58 41.40 -22.22
N LEU A 36 -8.36 41.73 -21.79
CA LEU A 36 -7.16 41.22 -22.44
C LEU A 36 -7.14 39.72 -22.13
N GLY A 37 -7.29 38.87 -23.15
CA GLY A 37 -7.27 37.42 -23.02
C GLY A 37 -5.90 36.91 -22.60
N VAL A 38 -5.59 36.98 -21.31
CA VAL A 38 -4.65 36.05 -20.71
C VAL A 38 -5.42 34.75 -20.57
N ALA A 39 -5.13 33.80 -21.44
CA ALA A 39 -5.47 32.42 -21.18
C ALA A 39 -4.83 32.06 -19.83
N LEU A 40 -5.63 32.09 -18.75
CA LEU A 40 -5.32 31.35 -17.54
C LEU A 40 -5.27 29.90 -17.99
N VAL A 41 -4.07 29.44 -18.33
CA VAL A 41 -3.73 28.04 -18.27
C VAL A 41 -4.00 27.67 -16.82
N HIS A 42 -5.21 27.18 -16.55
CA HIS A 42 -5.46 26.38 -15.37
C HIS A 42 -4.57 25.17 -15.57
N HIS A 43 -3.34 25.23 -15.07
CA HIS A 43 -2.69 24.01 -14.65
C HIS A 43 -3.65 23.41 -13.64
N PRO A 44 -4.26 22.23 -13.91
CA PRO A 44 -4.92 21.53 -12.83
C PRO A 44 -3.87 21.44 -11.73
N LEU A 45 -4.20 21.93 -10.53
CA LEU A 45 -3.46 21.55 -9.34
C LEU A 45 -3.34 20.04 -9.44
N SER A 46 -2.14 19.54 -9.72
CA SER A 46 -1.88 18.11 -9.77
C SER A 46 -2.53 17.55 -8.51
N ALA A 47 -3.48 16.62 -8.68
CA ALA A 47 -4.10 15.99 -7.53
C ALA A 47 -2.97 15.51 -6.61
N ALA A 48 -3.13 15.71 -5.30
CA ALA A 48 -2.14 15.23 -4.35
C ALA A 48 -1.90 13.73 -4.61
N PRO A 49 -0.64 13.24 -4.54
CA PRO A 49 -0.36 11.84 -4.79
C PRO A 49 -1.10 10.98 -3.77
N THR A 50 -1.65 9.85 -4.21
CA THR A 50 -2.13 8.82 -3.28
C THR A 50 -0.94 8.21 -2.56
N VAL A 51 -0.96 8.22 -1.23
CA VAL A 51 0.09 7.62 -0.40
C VAL A 51 -0.44 6.32 0.20
N GLY A 52 0.25 5.22 -0.10
CA GLY A 52 -0.06 3.88 0.42
C GLY A 52 0.88 3.41 1.51
N VAL A 53 0.39 2.50 2.37
CA VAL A 53 1.18 1.81 3.41
C VAL A 53 0.87 0.31 3.37
N PHE A 54 1.89 -0.53 3.57
CA PHE A 54 1.67 -1.96 3.80
C PHE A 54 0.99 -2.20 5.14
N TYR A 55 -0.14 -2.89 5.12
CA TYR A 55 -0.99 -3.15 6.28
C TYR A 55 -1.11 -4.66 6.52
N TYR A 56 -1.05 -5.10 7.78
CA TYR A 56 -1.08 -6.53 8.11
C TYR A 56 -2.26 -6.82 9.04
N PRO A 57 -3.41 -7.29 8.51
CA PRO A 57 -4.65 -7.52 9.26
C PRO A 57 -4.64 -8.86 10.02
N TRP A 58 -3.52 -9.20 10.66
CA TRP A 58 -3.24 -10.53 11.22
C TRP A 58 -3.09 -10.55 12.76
N TYR A 59 -3.15 -9.40 13.43
CA TYR A 59 -3.09 -9.33 14.87
C TYR A 59 -4.47 -9.63 15.44
N ALA A 60 -4.55 -10.65 16.28
CA ALA A 60 -5.77 -11.06 16.98
C ALA A 60 -5.47 -11.19 18.48
N SER A 61 -6.32 -11.90 19.23
CA SER A 61 -6.12 -12.12 20.67
C SER A 61 -4.78 -12.81 21.02
N ASP A 62 -4.16 -13.50 20.06
CA ASP A 62 -2.83 -14.11 20.19
C ASP A 62 -1.68 -13.21 19.74
N PHE A 63 -1.99 -11.97 19.32
CA PHE A 63 -1.08 -10.98 18.75
C PHE A 63 -0.09 -11.59 17.74
N HIS A 64 -0.63 -12.42 16.85
CA HIS A 64 0.14 -13.14 15.83
C HIS A 64 1.28 -13.99 16.43
N GLY A 65 1.00 -14.66 17.54
CA GLY A 65 1.90 -15.60 18.21
C GLY A 65 2.89 -14.98 19.19
N ARG A 66 2.87 -13.65 19.41
CA ARG A 66 3.80 -12.95 20.33
C ARG A 66 5.27 -13.32 20.07
N GLN A 67 5.72 -13.05 18.86
CA GLN A 67 7.10 -13.29 18.41
C GLN A 67 7.71 -12.04 17.76
N TYR A 68 7.36 -10.86 18.24
CA TYR A 68 7.81 -9.59 17.66
C TYR A 68 9.00 -9.04 18.44
N LEU A 69 10.10 -8.77 17.72
CA LEU A 69 11.40 -8.36 18.27
C LEU A 69 11.32 -7.33 19.43
N ARG A 70 10.40 -6.36 19.33
CA ARG A 70 10.27 -5.27 20.30
C ARG A 70 9.78 -5.70 21.68
N GLU A 71 9.12 -6.84 21.80
CA GLU A 71 8.70 -7.39 23.10
C GLU A 71 9.90 -7.90 23.92
N HIS A 72 10.98 -8.29 23.24
CA HIS A 72 12.19 -8.84 23.86
C HIS A 72 13.26 -7.78 24.20
N LEU A 73 12.99 -6.50 23.93
CA LEU A 73 13.87 -5.40 24.32
C LEU A 73 13.82 -5.15 25.84
N VAL A 74 14.84 -4.47 26.38
CA VAL A 74 14.91 -4.11 27.80
C VAL A 74 15.04 -2.58 27.93
N PRO A 75 13.96 -1.86 28.32
CA PRO A 75 12.60 -2.35 28.57
C PRO A 75 11.84 -2.71 27.27
N PRO A 76 10.79 -3.54 27.36
CA PRO A 76 9.93 -3.86 26.21
C PRO A 76 9.33 -2.60 25.57
N GLN A 77 9.18 -2.61 24.24
CA GLN A 77 8.60 -1.51 23.47
C GLN A 77 7.32 -1.96 22.75
N LEU A 78 6.22 -1.98 23.49
CA LEU A 78 4.91 -2.38 22.95
C LEU A 78 4.32 -1.32 21.99
N PRO A 79 3.41 -1.71 21.08
CA PRO A 79 2.60 -0.75 20.35
C PRO A 79 1.84 0.17 21.31
N VAL A 80 1.50 1.39 20.86
CA VAL A 80 0.76 2.37 21.68
C VAL A 80 -0.61 1.83 22.12
N LEU A 81 -1.25 0.99 21.29
CA LEU A 81 -2.50 0.31 21.60
C LEU A 81 -2.32 -0.98 22.42
N GLY A 82 -1.10 -1.33 22.82
CA GLY A 82 -0.78 -2.62 23.39
C GLY A 82 -0.85 -3.75 22.35
N GLU A 83 -1.04 -4.98 22.82
CA GLU A 83 -1.32 -6.14 21.97
C GLU A 83 -2.78 -6.11 21.52
N TYR A 84 -3.05 -5.33 20.48
CA TYR A 84 -4.39 -5.09 19.95
C TYR A 84 -4.89 -6.23 19.05
N ASN A 85 -6.18 -6.22 18.76
CA ASN A 85 -6.81 -7.07 17.76
C ASN A 85 -7.29 -6.21 16.58
N ASP A 86 -6.90 -6.56 15.36
CA ASP A 86 -7.28 -5.86 14.13
C ASP A 86 -8.77 -5.95 13.82
N ARG A 87 -9.50 -6.83 14.50
CA ARG A 87 -10.96 -6.99 14.40
C ARG A 87 -11.72 -6.05 15.33
N ASP A 88 -11.03 -5.39 16.25
CA ASP A 88 -11.65 -4.45 17.18
C ASP A 88 -11.90 -3.12 16.47
N SER A 89 -13.14 -2.65 16.51
CA SER A 89 -13.57 -1.42 15.84
C SER A 89 -12.73 -0.20 16.26
N GLU A 90 -12.37 -0.12 17.54
CA GLU A 90 -11.53 0.98 18.06
C GLU A 90 -10.09 0.93 17.54
N THR A 91 -9.54 -0.27 17.30
CA THR A 91 -8.23 -0.46 16.66
C THR A 91 -8.27 0.03 15.22
N ILE A 92 -9.28 -0.40 14.44
CA ILE A 92 -9.46 0.00 13.04
C ILE A 92 -9.60 1.53 12.95
N ARG A 93 -10.46 2.11 13.79
CA ARG A 93 -10.65 3.56 13.89
C ARG A 93 -9.34 4.28 14.18
N GLN A 94 -8.57 3.80 15.15
CA GLN A 94 -7.31 4.43 15.53
C GLN A 94 -6.22 4.32 14.45
N HIS A 95 -6.13 3.17 13.75
CA HIS A 95 -5.24 3.01 12.60
C HIS A 95 -5.62 3.98 11.47
N ALA A 96 -6.91 4.14 11.19
CA ALA A 96 -7.40 5.09 10.20
C ALA A 96 -7.08 6.54 10.58
N ASP A 97 -7.25 6.92 11.85
CA ASP A 97 -6.90 8.26 12.34
C ASP A 97 -5.40 8.57 12.22
N TRP A 98 -4.53 7.60 12.52
CA TRP A 98 -3.10 7.76 12.31
C TRP A 98 -2.73 7.91 10.85
N CYS A 99 -3.37 7.14 9.96
CA CYS A 99 -3.15 7.26 8.52
C CYS A 99 -3.57 8.64 8.01
N ARG A 100 -4.75 9.13 8.41
CA ARG A 100 -5.20 10.49 8.06
C ARG A 100 -4.26 11.57 8.56
N TYR A 101 -3.77 11.44 9.80
CA TYR A 101 -2.79 12.36 10.36
C TYR A 101 -1.49 12.39 9.53
N ALA A 102 -1.08 11.24 9.00
CA ALA A 102 0.11 11.10 8.18
C ALA A 102 -0.11 11.40 6.67
N GLY A 103 -1.35 11.68 6.24
CA GLY A 103 -1.69 11.84 4.82
C GLY A 103 -1.62 10.53 4.02
N ILE A 104 -1.93 9.41 4.66
CA ILE A 104 -1.98 8.07 4.05
C ILE A 104 -3.44 7.75 3.73
N ASP A 105 -3.70 7.38 2.48
CA ASP A 105 -5.04 7.19 1.94
C ASP A 105 -5.28 5.77 1.41
N LEU A 106 -4.27 4.90 1.48
CA LEU A 106 -4.34 3.53 0.95
C LEU A 106 -3.66 2.53 1.90
N TRP A 107 -4.38 1.47 2.26
CA TRP A 107 -3.82 0.28 2.89
C TRP A 107 -3.59 -0.80 1.85
N ILE A 108 -2.34 -1.22 1.70
CA ILE A 108 -1.91 -2.33 0.86
C ILE A 108 -1.85 -3.56 1.77
N ALA A 109 -2.98 -4.26 1.88
CA ALA A 109 -3.22 -5.25 2.92
C ALA A 109 -2.70 -6.64 2.55
N SER A 110 -1.85 -7.22 3.40
CA SER A 110 -1.38 -8.62 3.29
C SER A 110 -2.57 -9.58 3.17
N TRP A 111 -2.52 -10.49 2.20
CA TRP A 111 -3.59 -11.43 1.88
C TRP A 111 -3.05 -12.84 1.59
N TRP A 112 -3.56 -13.83 2.32
CA TRP A 112 -3.02 -15.20 2.38
C TRP A 112 -3.95 -16.29 1.83
N GLY A 113 -5.06 -15.92 1.21
CA GLY A 113 -6.00 -16.87 0.61
C GLY A 113 -7.41 -16.79 1.19
N PRO A 114 -8.38 -17.45 0.54
CA PRO A 114 -9.74 -17.58 1.05
C PRO A 114 -9.77 -18.21 2.44
N GLY A 115 -10.52 -17.60 3.36
CA GLY A 115 -10.69 -18.08 4.74
C GLY A 115 -9.45 -17.93 5.63
N SER A 116 -8.38 -17.28 5.15
CA SER A 116 -7.25 -16.94 6.00
C SER A 116 -7.65 -15.94 7.09
N ARG A 117 -6.81 -15.76 8.11
CA ARG A 117 -7.07 -14.78 9.17
C ARG A 117 -7.24 -13.38 8.58
N GLU A 118 -6.35 -13.03 7.67
CA GLU A 118 -6.27 -11.74 6.96
C GLU A 118 -7.50 -11.53 6.09
N ASP A 119 -7.90 -12.54 5.33
CA ASP A 119 -9.12 -12.51 4.51
C ASP A 119 -10.36 -12.25 5.36
N VAL A 120 -10.54 -13.00 6.45
CA VAL A 120 -11.66 -12.83 7.39
C VAL A 120 -11.62 -11.44 8.04
N THR A 121 -10.46 -11.00 8.52
CA THR A 121 -10.33 -9.66 9.13
C THR A 121 -10.68 -8.56 8.12
N LEU A 122 -10.19 -8.67 6.87
CA LEU A 122 -10.49 -7.68 5.84
C LEU A 122 -11.97 -7.65 5.49
N ARG A 123 -12.55 -8.81 5.16
CA ARG A 123 -13.93 -8.90 4.67
C ARG A 123 -14.96 -8.58 5.72
N ASP A 124 -14.78 -9.10 6.94
CA ASP A 124 -15.85 -9.11 7.94
C ASP A 124 -15.74 -7.92 8.91
N HIS A 125 -14.56 -7.27 8.98
CA HIS A 125 -14.31 -6.20 9.96
C HIS A 125 -13.82 -4.88 9.36
N ILE A 126 -13.00 -4.89 8.31
CA ILE A 126 -12.39 -3.66 7.77
C ILE A 126 -13.20 -3.09 6.61
N LEU A 127 -13.57 -3.92 5.62
CA LEU A 127 -14.38 -3.49 4.49
C LEU A 127 -15.78 -3.10 4.97
N GLY A 128 -16.25 -1.92 4.57
CA GLY A 128 -17.49 -1.32 5.08
C GLY A 128 -17.41 -0.76 6.51
N HIS A 129 -16.24 -0.75 7.15
CA HIS A 129 -16.10 -0.17 8.48
C HIS A 129 -16.35 1.35 8.42
N PRO A 130 -17.24 1.91 9.28
CA PRO A 130 -17.65 3.31 9.18
C PRO A 130 -16.49 4.30 9.37
N ASP A 131 -15.49 3.93 10.16
CA ASP A 131 -14.31 4.76 10.42
C ASP A 131 -13.17 4.56 9.41
N LEU A 132 -13.30 3.69 8.40
CA LEU A 132 -12.32 3.61 7.31
C LEU A 132 -12.36 4.89 6.47
N GLY A 133 -13.56 5.44 6.25
CA GLY A 133 -13.77 6.72 5.57
C GLY A 133 -13.21 6.70 4.15
N ASP A 134 -12.32 7.65 3.85
CA ASP A 134 -11.72 7.79 2.52
C ASP A 134 -10.51 6.88 2.26
N ILE A 135 -10.06 6.11 3.27
CA ILE A 135 -8.96 5.16 3.10
C ILE A 135 -9.40 4.02 2.18
N LYS A 136 -8.63 3.79 1.13
CA LYS A 136 -8.83 2.69 0.18
C LYS A 136 -8.04 1.45 0.60
N ILE A 137 -8.45 0.31 0.06
CA ILE A 137 -7.77 -0.99 0.28
C ILE A 137 -7.31 -1.55 -1.08
N ALA A 138 -6.05 -1.96 -1.17
CA ALA A 138 -5.55 -2.87 -2.19
C ALA A 138 -5.01 -4.13 -1.51
N LEU A 139 -4.96 -5.25 -2.23
CA LEU A 139 -4.40 -6.49 -1.69
C LEU A 139 -2.91 -6.61 -2.04
N LEU A 140 -2.12 -7.04 -1.06
CA LEU A 140 -0.78 -7.60 -1.23
C LEU A 140 -0.91 -9.12 -1.28
N TYR A 141 -0.81 -9.68 -2.47
CA TYR A 141 -0.86 -11.11 -2.70
C TYR A 141 0.45 -11.76 -2.21
N GLU A 142 0.35 -12.57 -1.16
CA GLU A 142 1.48 -13.20 -0.48
C GLU A 142 1.98 -14.43 -1.26
N THR A 143 2.60 -14.17 -2.41
CA THR A 143 2.97 -15.17 -3.42
C THR A 143 3.71 -16.36 -2.83
N THR A 144 4.63 -16.15 -1.89
CA THR A 144 5.37 -17.23 -1.21
C THR A 144 4.43 -18.26 -0.59
N GLY A 145 3.44 -17.82 0.17
CA GLY A 145 2.46 -18.69 0.80
C GLY A 145 1.50 -19.30 -0.20
N ARG A 146 1.03 -18.49 -1.16
CA ARG A 146 0.04 -18.92 -2.15
C ARG A 146 0.58 -19.89 -3.18
N THR A 147 1.89 -19.88 -3.42
CA THR A 147 2.55 -20.74 -4.42
C THR A 147 3.40 -21.87 -3.84
N SER A 148 3.25 -22.16 -2.54
CA SER A 148 4.08 -23.16 -1.84
C SER A 148 5.57 -22.92 -2.04
N ASN A 149 6.05 -21.71 -1.76
CA ASN A 149 7.40 -21.25 -2.06
C ASN A 149 7.78 -21.42 -3.54
N PHE A 150 6.92 -20.95 -4.46
CA PHE A 150 7.15 -20.95 -5.91
C PHE A 150 7.28 -22.35 -6.55
N THR A 151 6.73 -23.39 -5.90
CA THR A 151 6.76 -24.76 -6.42
C THR A 151 5.41 -25.22 -6.99
N ASN A 152 4.33 -24.50 -6.71
CA ASN A 152 2.99 -24.85 -7.14
C ASN A 152 2.11 -23.61 -7.35
N TYR A 153 1.72 -23.33 -8.59
CA TYR A 153 0.92 -22.16 -8.98
C TYR A 153 -0.60 -22.43 -9.08
N SER A 154 -1.09 -23.60 -8.64
CA SER A 154 -2.50 -23.99 -8.79
C SER A 154 -3.52 -23.05 -8.13
N ASN A 155 -3.10 -22.26 -7.13
CA ASN A 155 -3.97 -21.30 -6.46
C ASN A 155 -4.17 -19.98 -7.22
N LEU A 156 -3.29 -19.62 -8.16
CA LEU A 156 -3.29 -18.28 -8.77
C LEU A 156 -4.64 -17.92 -9.39
N GLN A 157 -5.23 -18.84 -10.15
CA GLN A 157 -6.52 -18.61 -10.81
C GLN A 157 -7.66 -18.48 -9.81
N SER A 158 -7.82 -19.46 -8.91
CA SER A 158 -8.95 -19.49 -7.97
C SER A 158 -8.87 -18.35 -6.96
N ASP A 159 -7.67 -17.90 -6.59
CA ASP A 159 -7.48 -16.75 -5.72
C ASP A 159 -7.96 -15.46 -6.38
N ILE A 160 -7.67 -15.23 -7.67
CA ILE A 160 -8.18 -14.06 -8.40
C ILE A 160 -9.69 -14.13 -8.60
N GLU A 161 -10.24 -15.30 -8.92
CA GLU A 161 -11.69 -15.49 -9.03
C GLU A 161 -12.39 -15.12 -7.71
N TYR A 162 -11.81 -15.52 -6.58
CA TYR A 162 -12.29 -15.17 -5.25
C TYR A 162 -12.15 -13.67 -4.97
N MET A 163 -11.02 -13.05 -5.31
CA MET A 163 -10.84 -11.60 -5.16
C MET A 163 -11.86 -10.79 -5.97
N ALA A 164 -12.16 -11.24 -7.19
CA ALA A 164 -13.16 -10.63 -8.05
C ALA A 164 -14.56 -10.67 -7.42
N ASP A 165 -14.93 -11.79 -6.80
CA ASP A 165 -16.25 -11.98 -6.19
C ASP A 165 -16.41 -11.22 -4.86
N HIS A 166 -15.33 -11.04 -4.09
CA HIS A 166 -15.41 -10.52 -2.72
C HIS A 166 -14.86 -9.11 -2.53
N TYR A 167 -13.89 -8.69 -3.36
CA TYR A 167 -13.12 -7.47 -3.13
C TYR A 167 -13.27 -6.44 -4.25
N PHE A 168 -13.11 -6.82 -5.51
CA PHE A 168 -12.92 -5.83 -6.60
C PHE A 168 -14.11 -4.91 -6.82
N ASN A 169 -15.32 -5.30 -6.42
CA ASN A 169 -16.53 -4.47 -6.49
C ASN A 169 -16.80 -3.64 -5.23
N GLN A 170 -16.02 -3.81 -4.15
CA GLN A 170 -16.21 -3.02 -2.94
C GLN A 170 -15.89 -1.54 -3.22
N PRO A 171 -16.68 -0.59 -2.69
CA PRO A 171 -16.46 0.84 -2.92
C PRO A 171 -15.12 1.35 -2.33
N GLU A 172 -14.59 0.65 -1.35
CA GLU A 172 -13.29 0.92 -0.71
C GLU A 172 -12.12 0.30 -1.48
N TYR A 173 -12.36 -0.59 -2.45
CA TYR A 173 -11.29 -1.22 -3.22
C TYR A 173 -10.60 -0.21 -4.14
N PHE A 174 -9.27 -0.14 -4.04
CA PHE A 174 -8.46 0.79 -4.80
C PHE A 174 -8.37 0.40 -6.27
N LYS A 175 -8.58 1.38 -7.15
CA LYS A 175 -8.56 1.23 -8.59
C LYS A 175 -7.79 2.37 -9.23
N ILE A 176 -7.02 2.04 -10.26
CA ILE A 176 -6.37 3.02 -11.16
C ILE A 176 -7.07 2.89 -12.50
N ASP A 177 -7.64 3.98 -13.01
CA ASP A 177 -8.40 3.99 -14.28
C ASP A 177 -9.50 2.92 -14.37
N GLY A 178 -10.14 2.63 -13.22
CA GLY A 178 -11.19 1.60 -13.11
C GLY A 178 -10.67 0.16 -12.96
N ARG A 179 -9.36 -0.06 -13.10
CA ARG A 179 -8.71 -1.37 -12.99
C ARG A 179 -8.42 -1.68 -11.51
N PRO A 180 -8.92 -2.80 -10.95
CA PRO A 180 -8.58 -3.19 -9.57
C PRO A 180 -7.07 -3.37 -9.43
N VAL A 181 -6.49 -2.73 -8.42
CA VAL A 181 -5.05 -2.81 -8.16
C VAL A 181 -4.75 -4.08 -7.35
N LEU A 182 -3.76 -4.84 -7.79
CA LEU A 182 -3.20 -5.97 -7.04
C LEU A 182 -1.69 -5.79 -6.91
N TYR A 183 -1.20 -5.76 -5.67
CA TYR A 183 0.23 -5.86 -5.40
C TYR A 183 0.63 -7.33 -5.36
N VAL A 184 1.64 -7.71 -6.13
CA VAL A 184 2.15 -9.09 -6.15
C VAL A 184 3.49 -9.11 -5.43
N TYR A 185 3.53 -9.75 -4.27
CA TYR A 185 4.75 -9.87 -3.48
C TYR A 185 5.77 -10.77 -4.18
N LEU A 186 7.06 -10.40 -4.15
CA LEU A 186 8.17 -11.16 -4.73
C LEU A 186 8.07 -11.46 -6.25
N THR A 187 7.59 -10.54 -7.09
CA THR A 187 7.68 -10.73 -8.56
C THR A 187 9.11 -10.88 -9.04
N ARG A 188 10.09 -10.29 -8.35
CA ARG A 188 11.53 -10.52 -8.63
C ARG A 188 11.95 -11.99 -8.51
N VAL A 189 11.31 -12.77 -7.63
CA VAL A 189 11.63 -14.19 -7.46
C VAL A 189 11.02 -14.99 -8.61
N LEU A 190 9.75 -14.72 -8.94
CA LEU A 190 9.11 -15.28 -10.14
C LEU A 190 9.94 -15.00 -11.41
N SER A 191 10.41 -13.76 -11.55
CA SER A 191 11.31 -13.32 -12.63
C SER A 191 12.60 -14.13 -12.65
N SER A 192 13.27 -14.29 -11.50
CA SER A 192 14.49 -15.08 -11.40
C SER A 192 14.31 -16.57 -11.72
N MET A 193 13.09 -17.08 -11.56
CA MET A 193 12.71 -18.46 -11.88
C MET A 193 12.25 -18.62 -13.34
N GLY A 194 11.99 -17.52 -14.05
CA GLY A 194 11.42 -17.53 -15.40
C GLY A 194 9.90 -17.70 -15.43
N ASP A 195 9.23 -17.57 -14.29
CA ASP A 195 7.79 -17.86 -14.12
C ASP A 195 6.92 -16.59 -14.11
N LEU A 196 7.50 -15.39 -14.19
CA LEU A 196 6.74 -14.14 -14.01
C LEU A 196 5.66 -13.95 -15.07
N ASP A 197 5.99 -14.14 -16.34
CA ASP A 197 5.04 -13.93 -17.45
C ASP A 197 3.84 -14.88 -17.30
N ASP A 198 4.10 -16.18 -17.16
CA ASP A 198 3.07 -17.21 -16.98
C ASP A 198 2.18 -16.94 -15.75
N ALA A 199 2.80 -16.52 -14.63
CA ALA A 199 2.06 -16.17 -13.43
C ALA A 199 1.16 -14.94 -13.67
N VAL A 200 1.70 -13.85 -14.21
CA VAL A 200 0.95 -12.62 -14.50
C VAL A 200 -0.17 -12.87 -15.50
N GLN A 201 0.11 -13.64 -16.56
CA GLN A 201 -0.88 -14.02 -17.58
C GLN A 201 -2.01 -14.82 -16.94
N THR A 202 -1.70 -15.74 -16.01
CA THR A 202 -2.71 -16.51 -15.25
C THR A 202 -3.60 -15.58 -14.42
N LEU A 203 -3.02 -14.61 -13.69
CA LEU A 203 -3.79 -13.66 -12.88
C LEU A 203 -4.71 -12.79 -13.76
N ARG A 204 -4.19 -12.23 -14.86
CA ARG A 204 -4.97 -11.39 -15.78
C ARG A 204 -6.07 -12.17 -16.50
N ASN A 205 -5.79 -13.40 -16.93
CA ASN A 205 -6.80 -14.24 -17.58
C ASN A 205 -7.95 -14.58 -16.64
N ALA A 206 -7.63 -14.92 -15.38
CA ALA A 206 -8.64 -15.16 -14.34
C ALA A 206 -9.50 -13.92 -14.07
N ALA A 207 -8.87 -12.74 -13.94
CA ALA A 207 -9.59 -11.47 -13.75
C ALA A 207 -10.49 -11.14 -14.95
N THR A 208 -9.98 -11.33 -16.18
CA THR A 208 -10.71 -11.09 -17.42
C THR A 208 -11.95 -12.00 -17.53
N ALA A 209 -11.82 -13.27 -17.15
CA ALA A 209 -12.94 -14.21 -17.12
C ALA A 209 -14.04 -13.78 -16.13
N LYS A 210 -13.71 -12.97 -15.13
CA LYS A 210 -14.63 -12.37 -14.17
C LYS A 210 -15.09 -10.95 -14.56
N GLY A 211 -14.67 -10.45 -15.72
CA GLY A 211 -15.06 -9.13 -16.23
C GLY A 211 -14.22 -7.98 -15.70
N PHE A 212 -13.01 -8.24 -15.19
CA PHE A 212 -12.09 -7.21 -14.69
C PHE A 212 -10.82 -7.15 -15.53
N ASP A 213 -10.30 -5.94 -15.70
CA ASP A 213 -8.94 -5.69 -16.16
C ASP A 213 -8.08 -5.33 -14.94
N LEU A 214 -7.09 -6.16 -14.62
CA LEU A 214 -6.29 -6.06 -13.39
C LEU A 214 -5.09 -5.15 -13.60
N TYR A 215 -4.85 -4.22 -12.67
CA TYR A 215 -3.64 -3.38 -12.62
C TYR A 215 -2.65 -4.01 -11.64
N ILE A 216 -1.57 -4.59 -12.15
CA ILE A 216 -0.62 -5.37 -11.34
C ILE A 216 0.61 -4.52 -11.00
N ILE A 217 0.84 -4.34 -9.70
CA ILE A 217 2.05 -3.71 -9.17
C ILE A 217 2.96 -4.80 -8.60
N GLY A 218 4.13 -5.02 -9.21
CA GLY A 218 5.04 -6.07 -8.78
C GLY A 218 6.10 -5.59 -7.80
N ASP A 219 6.35 -6.35 -6.73
CA ASP A 219 7.55 -6.21 -5.89
C ASP A 219 8.80 -6.71 -6.65
N GLN A 220 9.22 -5.88 -7.61
CA GLN A 220 10.25 -6.16 -8.61
C GLN A 220 11.56 -5.43 -8.30
N VAL A 221 11.49 -4.28 -7.63
CA VAL A 221 12.64 -3.43 -7.35
C VAL A 221 13.41 -4.03 -6.18
N PHE A 222 14.63 -4.52 -6.46
CA PHE A 222 15.53 -5.00 -5.41
C PHE A 222 16.99 -4.96 -5.88
N GLY A 223 17.84 -4.24 -5.15
CA GLY A 223 19.23 -4.06 -5.53
C GLY A 223 19.39 -3.21 -6.80
N GLY A 224 20.28 -3.61 -7.70
CA GLY A 224 20.56 -2.87 -8.95
C GLY A 224 19.50 -3.12 -10.03
N ALA A 225 19.14 -2.07 -10.77
CA ALA A 225 18.23 -2.19 -11.91
C ALA A 225 18.82 -3.09 -13.02
N PRO A 226 17.98 -3.83 -13.77
CA PRO A 226 18.44 -4.61 -14.90
C PRO A 226 18.98 -3.70 -16.01
N SER A 227 19.75 -4.28 -16.94
CA SER A 227 20.31 -3.54 -18.07
C SER A 227 19.31 -3.30 -19.21
N GLN A 228 18.18 -4.00 -19.20
CA GLN A 228 17.07 -3.92 -20.15
C GLN A 228 15.75 -4.08 -19.38
N PRO A 229 14.62 -3.53 -19.86
CA PRO A 229 13.33 -3.63 -19.18
C PRO A 229 12.88 -5.06 -18.87
N GLY A 230 13.02 -5.97 -19.86
CA GLY A 230 12.73 -7.39 -19.71
C GLY A 230 11.39 -7.66 -19.04
N ASP A 231 11.43 -8.40 -17.94
CA ASP A 231 10.28 -8.84 -17.17
C ASP A 231 9.40 -7.72 -16.59
N ILE A 232 9.93 -6.50 -16.49
CA ILE A 232 9.15 -5.33 -16.04
C ILE A 232 7.96 -5.07 -16.98
N ALA A 233 8.11 -5.38 -18.27
CA ALA A 233 7.06 -5.16 -19.28
C ALA A 233 5.81 -6.03 -19.07
N HIS A 234 5.87 -7.06 -18.22
CA HIS A 234 4.68 -7.84 -17.86
C HIS A 234 3.82 -7.12 -16.82
N LEU A 235 4.37 -6.14 -16.09
CA LEU A 235 3.71 -5.45 -14.97
C LEU A 235 3.16 -4.09 -15.38
N ASP A 236 2.17 -3.58 -14.65
CA ASP A 236 1.62 -2.23 -14.88
C ASP A 236 2.37 -1.15 -14.10
N ALA A 237 3.00 -1.55 -12.99
CA ALA A 237 3.96 -0.75 -12.26
C ALA A 237 4.88 -1.65 -11.44
N ILE A 238 5.99 -1.09 -10.96
CA ILE A 238 6.91 -1.77 -10.05
C ILE A 238 6.99 -1.05 -8.71
N ASN A 239 7.21 -1.83 -7.66
CA ASN A 239 7.36 -1.37 -6.29
C ASN A 239 8.61 -1.99 -5.65
N GLU A 240 9.14 -1.30 -4.64
CA GLU A 240 10.15 -1.80 -3.72
C GLU A 240 9.50 -2.05 -2.37
N TYR A 241 9.19 -3.31 -2.06
CA TYR A 241 8.64 -3.66 -0.75
C TYR A 241 9.73 -3.62 0.33
N ASP A 242 10.85 -4.29 0.06
CA ASP A 242 11.96 -4.44 1.03
C ASP A 242 13.05 -3.38 0.81
N VAL A 243 12.74 -2.15 1.19
CA VAL A 243 13.68 -1.02 1.14
C VAL A 243 14.95 -1.30 1.96
N TYR A 244 14.81 -1.94 3.13
CA TYR A 244 15.94 -2.20 4.02
C TYR A 244 16.91 -3.22 3.44
N GLY A 245 16.41 -4.34 2.94
CA GLY A 245 17.23 -5.35 2.26
C GLY A 245 17.83 -4.82 0.96
N SER A 246 17.07 -4.02 0.20
CA SER A 246 17.50 -3.47 -1.10
C SER A 246 18.60 -2.40 -0.98
N MET A 247 18.66 -1.66 0.13
CA MET A 247 19.75 -0.69 0.36
C MET A 247 21.14 -1.35 0.34
N GLY A 248 21.26 -2.62 0.74
CA GLY A 248 22.54 -3.34 0.81
C GLY A 248 23.56 -2.70 1.77
N ALA A 249 23.08 -1.87 2.70
CA ALA A 249 23.91 -1.20 3.69
C ALA A 249 24.26 -2.14 4.84
N SER A 250 25.52 -2.10 5.29
CA SER A 250 25.94 -2.76 6.54
C SER A 250 26.05 -1.72 7.64
N GLY A 251 25.31 -1.90 8.74
CA GLY A 251 25.26 -0.95 9.85
C GLY A 251 24.32 0.24 9.60
N TYR A 252 24.72 1.43 10.03
CA TYR A 252 23.90 2.64 9.89
C TYR A 252 24.01 3.22 8.46
N ALA A 253 22.86 3.53 7.85
CA ALA A 253 22.83 4.21 6.57
C ALA A 253 23.23 5.69 6.74
N GLY A 254 24.43 6.06 6.26
CA GLY A 254 24.85 7.46 6.12
C GLY A 254 24.34 8.08 4.83
N GLN A 255 24.56 9.39 4.64
CA GLN A 255 24.10 10.13 3.45
C GLN A 255 24.52 9.47 2.13
N SER A 256 25.75 8.97 2.04
CA SER A 256 26.23 8.29 0.83
C SER A 256 25.40 7.03 0.48
N ALA A 257 24.89 6.30 1.47
CA ALA A 257 24.03 5.14 1.22
C ALA A 257 22.65 5.58 0.70
N VAL A 258 22.11 6.69 1.26
CA VAL A 258 20.86 7.31 0.78
C VAL A 258 21.00 7.82 -0.66
N ASP A 259 22.12 8.48 -0.99
CA ASP A 259 22.38 8.99 -2.33
C ASP A 259 22.50 7.84 -3.35
N GLN A 260 23.20 6.76 -2.98
CA GLN A 260 23.31 5.56 -3.80
C GLN A 260 21.96 4.87 -3.98
N TYR A 261 21.16 4.78 -2.92
CA TYR A 261 19.79 4.27 -2.99
C TYR A 261 18.97 5.07 -4.01
N ASN A 262 18.93 6.40 -3.88
CA ASN A 262 18.20 7.27 -4.81
C ASN A 262 18.70 7.12 -6.27
N ALA A 263 20.01 7.00 -6.47
CA ALA A 263 20.58 6.76 -7.80
C ALA A 263 20.09 5.42 -8.39
N ARG A 264 20.02 4.36 -7.60
CA ARG A 264 19.47 3.05 -8.02
C ARG A 264 17.97 3.14 -8.31
N GLN A 265 17.20 3.82 -7.46
CA GLN A 265 15.77 4.02 -7.70
C GLN A 265 15.51 4.77 -9.01
N ASN A 266 16.33 5.76 -9.36
CA ASN A 266 16.24 6.44 -10.65
C ASN A 266 16.53 5.51 -11.84
N GLN A 267 17.44 4.54 -11.69
CA GLN A 267 17.70 3.54 -12.73
C GLN A 267 16.50 2.60 -12.91
N TRP A 268 15.92 2.11 -11.80
CA TRP A 268 14.70 1.31 -11.83
C TRP A 268 13.54 2.07 -12.47
N LYS A 269 13.35 3.34 -12.09
CA LYS A 269 12.35 4.22 -12.72
C LYS A 269 12.55 4.31 -14.23
N SER A 270 13.79 4.51 -14.69
CA SER A 270 14.08 4.56 -16.13
C SER A 270 13.74 3.26 -16.85
N MET A 271 13.95 2.10 -16.21
CA MET A 271 13.56 0.81 -16.78
C MET A 271 12.04 0.62 -16.82
N ALA A 272 11.32 1.06 -15.79
CA ALA A 272 9.85 1.07 -15.77
C ALA A 272 9.28 1.96 -16.87
N ASP A 273 9.76 3.21 -16.97
CA ASP A 273 9.33 4.16 -18.01
C ASP A 273 9.56 3.59 -19.43
N GLN A 274 10.66 2.87 -19.65
CA GLN A 274 10.96 2.19 -20.92
C GLN A 274 10.07 0.97 -21.18
N ALA A 275 9.64 0.27 -20.13
CA ALA A 275 8.71 -0.85 -20.21
C ALA A 275 7.25 -0.40 -20.44
N GLY A 276 6.94 0.87 -20.16
CA GLY A 276 5.56 1.36 -20.08
C GLY A 276 4.87 0.99 -18.76
N ALA A 277 5.65 0.78 -17.70
CA ALA A 277 5.20 0.49 -16.33
C ALA A 277 5.47 1.67 -15.38
#